data_AF-A0A1I3PPS7-F1
#
_entry.id   AF-A0A1I3PPS7-F1
#
_cell.length_a   1.000
_cell.length_b   1.000
_cell.length_c   1.000
_cell.angle_alpha   90.00
_cell.angle_beta   90.00
_cell.angle_gamma   90.00
#
_symmetry.space_group_name_H-M   'P 1'
#
loop_
_entity.id
_entity.type
_entity.pdbx_description
1 polymer ?
#
loop_
_entity_poly.entity_id
_entity_poly.type
_entity_poly.pdbx_seq_one_letter_code
_entity_poly.pdbx_strand_id
1 'polypeptide(L)'
;MRIKIKYIALGLFLIDAFFIIINTKYRDQTLSVISGLNEAKFFFFLGTLSFIAYLILLKQKKAFKLVAIITVTSLSISMYNNLRLAKINYDRIQCIKGISEYFQYFEYDSCSKIEKKFKEDVINGKIKYFQDEYNFDLEFEERLRNKYNVELVGISCTRYSAMDCYNNLVKDHIKKITKR
;
A
#
# COMPACT_ATOMS: atom_id res chain seq x y z
N MET A 1 -14.38 8.98 -31.16
CA MET A 1 -12.90 8.98 -31.27
C MET A 1 -12.41 7.53 -31.34
N ARG A 2 -11.85 7.06 -32.47
CA ARG A 2 -11.32 5.68 -32.58
C ARG A 2 -9.90 5.62 -32.04
N ILE A 3 -9.73 5.24 -30.77
CA ILE A 3 -8.41 5.04 -30.16
C ILE A 3 -7.73 3.87 -30.88
N LYS A 4 -6.54 4.10 -31.45
CA LYS A 4 -5.77 3.04 -32.12
C LYS A 4 -5.06 2.17 -31.08
N ILE A 5 -5.08 0.85 -31.27
CA ILE A 5 -4.45 -0.15 -30.38
C ILE A 5 -3.01 0.21 -30.02
N LYS A 6 -2.23 0.77 -30.95
CA LYS A 6 -0.86 1.24 -30.70
C LYS A 6 -0.74 2.23 -29.54
N TYR A 7 -1.74 3.09 -29.32
CA TYR A 7 -1.74 4.06 -28.23
C TYR A 7 -2.12 3.40 -26.90
N ILE A 8 -3.01 2.40 -26.93
CA ILE A 8 -3.34 1.59 -25.75
C ILE A 8 -2.11 0.82 -25.28
N ALA A 9 -1.44 0.12 -26.21
CA ALA A 9 -0.21 -0.62 -25.92
C ALA A 9 0.91 0.30 -25.40
N LEU A 10 1.08 1.49 -25.99
CA LEU A 10 2.05 2.48 -25.51
C LEU A 10 1.72 2.96 -24.09
N GLY A 11 0.46 3.28 -23.81
CA GLY A 11 0.02 3.72 -22.49
C GLY A 11 0.27 2.65 -21.42
N LEU A 12 -0.14 1.40 -21.71
CA LEU A 12 0.13 0.26 -20.83
C LEU A 12 1.63 0.08 -20.58
N PHE A 13 2.45 0.10 -21.64
CA PHE A 13 3.90 -0.02 -21.52
C PHE A 13 4.51 1.06 -20.61
N LEU A 14 4.13 2.33 -20.77
CA LEU A 14 4.67 3.42 -19.96
C LEU A 14 4.26 3.30 -18.49
N ILE A 15 2.99 2.99 -18.24
CA ILE A 15 2.47 2.85 -16.87
C ILE A 15 3.11 1.62 -16.19
N ASP A 16 3.24 0.50 -16.88
CA ASP A 16 3.91 -0.69 -16.35
C ASP A 16 5.39 -0.43 -16.04
N ALA A 17 6.10 0.23 -16.94
CA ALA A 17 7.50 0.60 -16.71
C ALA A 17 7.65 1.44 -15.43
N PHE A 18 6.76 2.41 -15.23
CA PHE A 18 6.73 3.23 -14.02
C PHE A 18 6.46 2.40 -12.76
N PHE A 19 5.45 1.52 -12.77
CA PHE A 19 5.17 0.65 -11.62
C PHE A 19 6.28 -0.34 -11.32
N ILE A 20 6.95 -0.90 -12.34
CA ILE A 20 8.10 -1.80 -12.13
C ILE A 20 9.23 -1.07 -11.41
N ILE A 21 9.51 0.19 -11.78
CA ILE A 21 10.53 1.01 -11.12
C ILE A 21 10.15 1.22 -9.65
N ILE A 22 8.91 1.64 -9.38
CA ILE A 22 8.41 1.85 -8.00
C ILE A 22 8.48 0.55 -7.20
N ASN A 23 7.90 -0.54 -7.71
CA ASN A 23 7.84 -1.83 -7.02
C ASN A 23 9.22 -2.44 -6.80
N THR A 24 10.20 -2.13 -7.66
CA THR A 24 11.60 -2.53 -7.44
C THR A 24 12.26 -1.69 -6.37
N LYS A 25 12.03 -0.37 -6.34
CA LYS A 25 12.60 0.54 -5.34
C LYS A 25 12.08 0.28 -3.93
N TYR A 26 10.77 0.04 -3.80
CA TYR A 26 10.10 -0.24 -2.53
C TYR A 26 9.94 -1.73 -2.25
N ARG A 27 10.75 -2.57 -2.91
CA ARG A 27 10.76 -4.01 -2.68
C ARG A 27 11.14 -4.29 -1.22
N ASP A 28 10.37 -5.17 -0.59
CA ASP A 28 10.71 -5.69 0.73
C ASP A 28 11.99 -6.53 0.68
N GLN A 29 12.97 -6.19 1.54
CA GLN A 29 14.25 -6.88 1.63
C GLN A 29 14.18 -8.18 2.44
N THR A 30 13.15 -8.37 3.27
CA THR A 30 12.99 -9.53 4.16
C THR A 30 12.30 -10.72 3.48
N LEU A 31 11.52 -10.48 2.42
CA LEU A 31 10.95 -11.54 1.59
C LEU A 31 11.90 -11.86 0.42
N SER A 32 12.48 -13.06 0.47
CA SER A 32 13.44 -13.57 -0.52
C SER A 32 12.85 -13.66 -1.94
N VAL A 33 11.54 -13.88 -2.06
CA VAL A 33 10.83 -13.97 -3.35
C VAL A 33 9.46 -13.31 -3.23
N ILE A 34 9.30 -12.12 -3.81
CA ILE A 34 7.96 -11.59 -4.10
C ILE A 34 7.56 -12.16 -5.46
N SER A 35 6.83 -13.29 -5.50
CA SER A 35 6.52 -13.99 -6.76
C SER A 35 5.95 -13.04 -7.82
N GLY A 36 5.10 -12.10 -7.38
CA GLY A 36 4.45 -11.13 -8.26
C GLY A 36 5.42 -10.20 -9.01
N LEU A 37 6.59 -9.85 -8.45
CA LEU A 37 7.52 -8.91 -9.13
C LEU A 37 8.27 -9.59 -10.26
N ASN A 38 8.66 -10.85 -10.06
CA ASN A 38 9.30 -11.64 -11.11
C ASN A 38 8.31 -11.95 -12.24
N GLU A 39 7.07 -12.31 -11.90
CA GLU A 39 5.99 -12.47 -12.86
C GLU A 39 5.72 -11.17 -13.64
N ALA A 40 5.59 -10.03 -12.94
CA ALA A 40 5.38 -8.73 -13.57
C ALA A 40 6.50 -8.38 -14.57
N LYS A 41 7.77 -8.59 -14.18
CA LYS A 41 8.95 -8.37 -15.03
C LYS A 41 8.97 -9.28 -16.25
N PHE A 42 8.65 -10.57 -16.07
CA PHE A 42 8.60 -11.54 -17.16
C PHE A 42 7.55 -11.15 -18.21
N PHE A 43 6.31 -10.86 -17.77
CA PHE A 43 5.24 -10.46 -18.68
C PHE A 43 5.48 -9.08 -19.30
N PHE A 44 6.11 -8.16 -18.59
CA PHE A 44 6.54 -6.87 -19.15
C PHE A 44 7.57 -7.04 -20.26
N PHE A 45 8.57 -7.90 -20.05
CA PHE A 45 9.57 -8.22 -21.05
C PHE A 45 8.95 -8.85 -22.29
N LEU A 46 8.08 -9.85 -22.11
CA LEU A 46 7.35 -10.50 -23.20
C LEU A 46 6.45 -9.52 -23.97
N GLY A 47 5.74 -8.65 -23.23
CA GLY A 47 4.91 -7.59 -23.79
C GLY A 47 5.72 -6.57 -24.57
N THR A 48 6.91 -6.20 -24.08
CA THR A 48 7.82 -5.25 -24.73
C THR A 48 8.37 -5.80 -26.05
N LEU A 49 8.85 -7.05 -26.07
CA LEU A 49 9.30 -7.72 -27.29
C LEU A 49 8.17 -7.79 -28.33
N SER A 50 6.98 -8.19 -27.89
CA SER A 50 5.79 -8.26 -28.76
C SER A 50 5.38 -6.89 -29.27
N PHE A 51 5.49 -5.84 -28.44
CA PHE A 51 5.17 -4.47 -28.84
C PHE A 51 6.15 -3.94 -29.89
N ILE A 52 7.45 -4.18 -29.72
CA ILE A 52 8.46 -3.82 -30.72
C ILE A 52 8.18 -4.54 -32.05
N ALA A 53 7.91 -5.84 -32.01
CA ALA A 53 7.54 -6.61 -33.20
C ALA A 53 6.27 -6.06 -33.87
N TYR A 54 5.24 -5.71 -33.09
CA TYR A 54 4.02 -5.08 -33.58
C TYR A 54 4.30 -3.75 -34.31
N LEU A 55 5.16 -2.89 -33.74
CA LEU A 55 5.53 -1.61 -34.36
C LEU A 55 6.30 -1.80 -35.68
N ILE A 56 7.21 -2.79 -35.75
CA ILE A 56 7.93 -3.13 -36.99
C ILE A 56 6.95 -3.61 -38.07
N LEU A 57 6.03 -4.51 -37.73
CA LEU A 57 5.03 -5.03 -38.67
C LEU A 57 4.08 -3.94 -39.17
N LEU A 58 3.68 -3.02 -38.28
CA LEU A 58 2.90 -1.84 -38.66
C LEU A 58 3.65 -0.97 -39.68
N LYS A 59 4.96 -0.74 -39.52
CA LYS A 59 5.77 0.01 -40.50
C LYS A 59 5.80 -0.70 -41.86
N GLN A 60 5.84 -2.02 -41.87
CA GLN A 60 5.75 -2.84 -43.09
C GLN A 60 4.33 -2.93 -43.67
N LYS A 61 3.35 -2.20 -43.11
CA LYS A 61 1.92 -2.26 -43.46
C LYS A 61 1.32 -3.67 -43.35
N LYS A 62 1.95 -4.56 -42.57
CA LYS A 62 1.44 -5.90 -42.28
C LYS A 62 0.59 -5.86 -41.01
N ALA A 63 -0.70 -6.18 -41.13
CA ALA A 63 -1.62 -6.18 -40.00
C ALA A 63 -1.66 -7.57 -39.35
N PHE A 64 -0.89 -7.76 -38.28
CA PHE A 64 -0.90 -9.01 -37.51
C PHE A 64 -1.67 -8.83 -36.19
N LYS A 65 -2.97 -9.13 -36.23
CA LYS A 65 -3.86 -9.05 -35.06
C LYS A 65 -3.33 -9.89 -33.88
N LEU A 66 -2.72 -11.05 -34.16
CA LEU A 66 -2.18 -11.94 -33.13
C LEU A 66 -1.09 -11.27 -32.29
N VAL A 67 -0.12 -10.56 -32.91
CA VAL A 67 0.97 -9.89 -32.19
C VAL A 67 0.42 -8.74 -31.32
N ALA A 68 -0.60 -8.03 -31.82
CA ALA A 68 -1.27 -6.99 -31.05
C ALA A 68 -1.99 -7.56 -29.82
N ILE A 69 -2.66 -8.71 -29.96
CA ILE A 69 -3.32 -9.41 -28.84
C ILE A 69 -2.28 -9.84 -27.81
N ILE A 70 -1.19 -10.51 -28.23
CA ILE A 70 -0.12 -10.96 -27.33
C ILE A 70 0.47 -9.76 -26.57
N THR A 71 0.69 -8.64 -27.25
CA THR A 71 1.21 -7.41 -26.64
C THR A 71 0.29 -6.91 -25.52
N VAL A 72 -1.00 -6.70 -25.84
CA VAL A 72 -1.96 -6.14 -24.91
C VAL A 72 -2.20 -7.11 -23.74
N THR A 73 -2.36 -8.41 -23.99
CA THR A 73 -2.55 -9.41 -22.95
C THR A 73 -1.35 -9.47 -22.01
N SER A 74 -0.12 -9.53 -22.54
CA SER A 74 1.09 -9.62 -21.71
C SER A 74 1.27 -8.37 -20.83
N LEU A 75 1.09 -7.18 -21.40
CA LEU A 75 1.15 -5.93 -20.63
C LEU A 75 0.01 -5.87 -19.60
N SER A 76 -1.20 -6.35 -19.92
CA SER A 76 -2.31 -6.35 -18.97
C SER A 76 -2.06 -7.27 -17.77
N ILE A 77 -1.44 -8.43 -18.00
CA ILE A 77 -1.03 -9.36 -16.93
C ILE A 77 0.11 -8.74 -16.09
N SER A 78 1.07 -8.06 -16.73
CA SER A 78 2.10 -7.30 -16.03
C SER A 78 1.49 -6.23 -15.12
N MET A 79 0.56 -5.44 -15.65
CA MET A 79 -0.16 -4.39 -14.94
C MET A 79 -0.93 -4.92 -13.73
N TYR A 80 -1.66 -6.01 -13.90
CA TYR A 80 -2.39 -6.63 -12.79
C TYR A 80 -1.44 -6.99 -11.63
N ASN A 81 -0.32 -7.64 -11.94
CA ASN A 81 0.68 -7.99 -10.93
C ASN A 81 1.33 -6.74 -10.32
N ASN A 82 1.65 -5.74 -11.14
CA ASN A 82 2.21 -4.45 -10.69
C ASN A 82 1.30 -3.70 -9.73
N LEU A 83 -0.01 -3.63 -10.03
CA LEU A 83 -1.00 -2.98 -9.16
C LEU A 83 -1.17 -3.75 -7.85
N ARG A 84 -1.23 -5.09 -7.91
CA ARG A 84 -1.29 -5.92 -6.71
C ARG A 84 -0.08 -5.68 -5.80
N LEU A 85 1.12 -5.62 -6.38
CA LEU A 85 2.35 -5.31 -5.65
C LEU A 85 2.37 -3.90 -5.10
N ALA A 86 1.94 -2.92 -5.89
CA ALA A 86 1.90 -1.52 -5.46
C ALA A 86 1.00 -1.37 -4.24
N LYS A 87 -0.16 -2.06 -4.23
CA LYS A 87 -1.03 -2.13 -3.05
C LYS A 87 -0.32 -2.75 -1.85
N ILE A 88 0.31 -3.92 -2.00
CA ILE A 88 1.03 -4.58 -0.90
C ILE A 88 2.16 -3.69 -0.35
N ASN A 89 2.92 -3.04 -1.23
CA ASN A 89 4.00 -2.13 -0.86
C ASN A 89 3.46 -0.90 -0.14
N TYR A 90 2.36 -0.33 -0.64
CA TYR A 90 1.68 0.80 -0.01
C TYR A 90 1.18 0.43 1.39
N ASP A 91 0.46 -0.68 1.52
CA ASP A 91 -0.06 -1.18 2.79
C ASP A 91 1.10 -1.41 3.78
N ARG A 92 2.23 -1.96 3.34
CA ARG A 92 3.43 -2.13 4.17
C ARG A 92 4.09 -0.81 4.56
N ILE A 93 4.25 0.15 3.65
CA ILE A 93 4.84 1.46 3.98
C ILE A 93 3.97 2.16 5.03
N GLN A 94 2.65 2.10 4.89
CA GLN A 94 1.73 2.67 5.87
C GLN A 94 1.83 1.93 7.22
N CYS A 95 1.90 0.60 7.20
CA CYS A 95 2.15 -0.21 8.39
C CYS A 95 3.46 0.21 9.09
N ILE A 96 4.58 0.26 8.37
CA ILE A 96 5.88 0.63 8.95
C ILE A 96 5.81 2.05 9.50
N LYS A 97 5.16 3.01 8.83
CA LYS A 97 4.99 4.37 9.37
C LYS A 97 4.20 4.38 10.68
N GLY A 98 3.04 3.70 10.72
CA GLY A 98 2.20 3.63 11.91
C GLY A 98 2.86 2.92 13.09
N ILE A 99 3.68 1.91 12.82
CA ILE A 99 4.39 1.14 13.85
C ILE A 99 5.71 1.79 14.24
N SER A 100 6.42 2.47 13.33
CA SER A 100 7.79 2.97 13.56
C SER A 100 7.92 3.88 14.78
N GLU A 101 6.89 4.68 15.08
CA GLU A 101 6.87 5.56 16.25
C GLU A 101 6.77 4.78 17.58
N TYR A 102 6.20 3.58 17.53
CA TYR A 102 5.93 2.75 18.69
C TYR A 102 6.72 1.42 18.70
N PHE A 103 7.57 1.19 17.69
CA PHE A 103 8.25 -0.08 17.46
C PHE A 103 9.03 -0.56 18.69
N GLN A 104 9.70 0.36 19.40
CA GLN A 104 10.44 0.08 20.64
C GLN A 104 9.55 -0.30 21.84
N TYR A 105 8.27 0.08 21.80
CA TYR A 105 7.29 -0.26 22.83
C TYR A 105 6.50 -1.53 22.47
N PHE A 106 6.54 -1.95 21.21
CA PHE A 106 5.85 -3.12 20.66
C PHE A 106 6.73 -4.37 20.54
N GLU A 107 8.02 -4.28 20.87
CA GLU A 107 8.97 -5.36 20.68
C GLU A 107 8.58 -6.68 21.36
N TYR A 108 7.84 -6.66 22.48
CA TYR A 108 7.38 -7.86 23.17
C TYR A 108 6.17 -7.52 24.04
N ASP A 109 4.96 -7.94 23.61
CA ASP A 109 3.70 -8.16 24.37
C ASP A 109 3.65 -7.67 25.84
N SER A 110 3.97 -6.40 26.11
CA SER A 110 3.99 -5.87 27.47
C SER A 110 3.26 -4.55 27.52
N CYS A 111 1.99 -4.65 27.92
CA CYS A 111 1.14 -3.49 28.18
C CYS A 111 1.76 -2.54 29.22
N SER A 112 2.67 -3.01 30.08
CA SER A 112 3.40 -2.15 31.01
C SER A 112 4.27 -1.10 30.31
N LYS A 113 4.93 -1.43 29.20
CA LYS A 113 5.72 -0.45 28.41
C LYS A 113 4.81 0.56 27.72
N ILE A 114 3.67 0.08 27.21
CA ILE A 114 2.72 0.92 26.48
C ILE A 114 1.96 1.88 27.41
N GLU A 115 1.74 1.52 28.67
CA GLU A 115 1.19 2.42 29.69
C GLU A 115 2.08 3.62 29.98
N LYS A 116 3.40 3.42 30.05
CA LYS A 116 4.35 4.52 30.27
C LYS A 116 4.29 5.50 29.09
N LYS A 117 4.32 4.97 27.86
CA LYS A 117 4.18 5.76 26.64
C LYS A 117 2.85 6.51 26.60
N PHE A 118 1.74 5.85 26.93
CA PHE A 118 0.43 6.49 27.01
C PHE A 118 0.41 7.70 27.96
N LYS A 119 1.02 7.57 29.15
CA LYS A 119 1.12 8.71 30.09
C LYS A 119 1.90 9.88 29.49
N GLU A 120 3.01 9.60 28.81
CA GLU A 120 3.80 10.61 28.11
C GLU A 120 2.99 11.27 26.99
N ASP A 121 2.23 10.50 26.21
CA ASP A 121 1.40 11.02 25.13
C ASP A 121 0.24 11.87 25.63
N VAL A 122 -0.37 11.52 26.78
CA VAL A 122 -1.39 12.35 27.43
C VAL A 122 -0.80 13.69 27.87
N ILE A 123 0.39 13.70 28.48
CA ILE A 123 1.06 14.94 28.90
C ILE A 123 1.39 15.81 27.69
N ASN A 124 1.86 15.19 26.60
CA ASN A 124 2.29 15.89 25.40
C ASN A 124 1.14 16.22 24.43
N GLY A 125 -0.10 15.79 24.73
CA GLY A 125 -1.25 15.96 23.83
C GLY A 125 -1.13 15.21 22.50
N LYS A 126 -0.41 14.09 22.46
CA LYS A 126 -0.12 13.27 21.27
C LYS A 126 -0.80 11.91 21.33
N ILE A 127 -2.03 11.87 21.83
CA ILE A 127 -2.78 10.62 22.02
C ILE A 127 -3.20 10.07 20.66
N LYS A 128 -3.01 8.76 20.45
CA LYS A 128 -3.38 8.07 19.20
C LYS A 128 -4.46 7.01 19.40
N TYR A 129 -5.07 6.53 18.33
CA TYR A 129 -5.97 5.38 18.35
C TYR A 129 -5.72 4.49 17.14
N PHE A 130 -5.43 3.21 17.35
CA PHE A 130 -5.07 2.28 16.28
C PHE A 130 -6.31 1.54 15.75
N GLN A 131 -6.60 1.63 14.46
CA GLN A 131 -7.75 0.95 13.81
C GLN A 131 -7.26 -0.06 12.76
N ASP A 132 -7.81 -1.28 12.80
CA ASP A 132 -7.46 -2.39 11.88
C ASP A 132 -7.92 -2.19 10.43
N GLU A 133 -8.85 -1.26 10.21
CA GLU A 133 -9.41 -0.98 8.89
C GLU A 133 -8.81 0.28 8.30
N TYR A 134 -8.31 0.15 7.07
CA TYR A 134 -7.77 1.27 6.29
C TYR A 134 -8.86 2.26 5.84
N ASN A 135 -10.12 1.82 5.76
CA ASN A 135 -11.24 2.71 5.47
C ASN A 135 -11.62 3.46 6.75
N PHE A 136 -10.96 4.60 6.95
CA PHE A 136 -11.30 5.52 8.01
C PHE A 136 -12.77 5.93 7.91
N ASP A 137 -13.55 5.64 8.95
CA ASP A 137 -14.80 6.34 9.19
C ASP A 137 -14.43 7.81 9.46
N LEU A 138 -14.62 8.67 8.45
CA LEU A 138 -14.29 10.09 8.51
C LEU A 138 -14.99 10.77 9.68
N GLU A 139 -16.23 10.38 9.99
CA GLU A 139 -16.93 10.93 11.15
C GLU A 139 -16.29 10.46 12.45
N PHE A 140 -15.82 9.21 12.52
CA PHE A 140 -15.11 8.71 13.69
C PHE A 140 -13.76 9.42 13.89
N GLU A 141 -12.99 9.61 12.83
CA GLU A 141 -11.74 10.37 12.86
C GLU A 141 -11.98 11.82 13.31
N GLU A 142 -12.96 12.49 12.71
CA GLU A 142 -13.32 13.87 13.08
C GLU A 142 -13.75 13.97 14.54
N ARG A 143 -14.54 13.01 15.04
CA ARG A 143 -14.94 12.95 16.46
C ARG A 143 -13.73 12.77 17.37
N LEU A 144 -12.82 11.86 17.06
CA LEU A 144 -11.61 11.63 17.85
C LEU A 144 -10.73 12.87 17.91
N ARG A 145 -10.48 13.49 16.76
CA ARG A 145 -9.63 14.67 16.64
C ARG A 145 -10.25 15.89 17.31
N ASN A 146 -11.47 16.25 16.93
CA ASN A 146 -12.07 17.52 17.34
C ASN A 146 -12.54 17.50 18.80
N LYS A 147 -13.06 16.36 19.29
CA LYS A 147 -13.63 16.28 20.64
C LYS A 147 -12.63 15.81 21.70
N TYR A 148 -11.70 14.95 21.32
CA TYR A 148 -10.81 14.29 22.27
C TYR A 148 -9.33 14.55 22.01
N ASN A 149 -8.97 15.31 20.96
CA ASN A 149 -7.59 15.53 20.53
C ASN A 149 -6.81 14.21 20.37
N VAL A 150 -7.47 13.21 19.79
CA VAL A 150 -6.90 11.89 19.51
C VAL A 150 -6.70 11.73 17.99
N GLU A 151 -5.48 11.37 17.60
CA GLU A 151 -5.13 11.07 16.20
C GLU A 151 -5.50 9.61 15.86
N LEU A 152 -6.25 9.41 14.78
CA LEU A 152 -6.55 8.07 14.28
C LEU A 152 -5.38 7.55 13.44
N VAL A 153 -4.87 6.37 13.78
CA VAL A 153 -3.80 5.69 13.07
C VAL A 153 -4.37 4.40 12.47
N GLY A 154 -4.46 4.37 11.15
CA GLY A 154 -4.86 3.15 10.43
C GLY A 154 -3.69 2.18 10.37
N ILE A 155 -3.88 0.98 10.91
CA ILE A 155 -2.92 -0.11 10.82
C ILE A 155 -3.42 -1.13 9.79
N SER A 156 -2.62 -1.38 8.77
CA SER A 156 -2.93 -2.29 7.66
C SER A 156 -2.28 -3.68 7.82
N CYS A 157 -1.77 -4.00 9.00
CA CYS A 157 -0.92 -5.16 9.25
C CYS A 157 -1.17 -5.79 10.63
N THR A 158 -0.31 -6.73 11.04
CA THR A 158 -0.46 -7.47 12.30
C THR A 158 -0.68 -6.54 13.49
N ARG A 159 -1.83 -6.73 14.14
CA ARG A 159 -2.18 -6.08 15.39
C ARG A 159 -1.36 -6.67 16.52
N TYR A 160 -0.54 -5.85 17.18
CA TYR A 160 0.19 -6.26 18.38
C TYR A 160 -0.71 -6.08 19.61
N SER A 161 -0.61 -6.97 20.60
CA SER A 161 -1.41 -6.87 21.84
C SER A 161 -1.20 -5.53 22.57
N ALA A 162 -0.02 -4.93 22.43
CA ALA A 162 0.28 -3.62 22.98
C ALA A 162 -0.56 -2.49 22.35
N MET A 163 -0.95 -2.60 21.07
CA MET A 163 -1.87 -1.66 20.43
C MET A 163 -3.28 -1.77 21.02
N ASP A 164 -3.73 -2.99 21.33
CA ASP A 164 -4.98 -3.22 22.05
C ASP A 164 -4.97 -2.58 23.43
N CYS A 165 -3.89 -2.79 24.16
CA CYS A 165 -3.70 -2.17 25.46
C CYS A 165 -3.70 -0.65 25.38
N TYR A 166 -3.00 -0.05 24.42
CA TYR A 166 -3.03 1.41 24.22
C TYR A 166 -4.44 1.91 23.92
N ASN A 167 -5.16 1.27 23.00
CA ASN A 167 -6.54 1.64 22.66
C ASN A 167 -7.49 1.55 23.87
N ASN A 168 -7.30 0.57 24.75
CA ASN A 168 -8.08 0.46 25.98
C ASN A 168 -7.80 1.62 26.94
N LEU A 169 -6.53 2.03 27.09
CA LEU A 169 -6.15 3.20 27.89
C LEU A 169 -6.77 4.49 27.32
N VAL A 170 -6.77 4.65 26.00
CA VAL A 170 -7.41 5.78 25.30
C VAL A 170 -8.92 5.81 25.57
N LYS A 171 -9.61 4.67 25.44
CA LYS A 171 -11.04 4.56 25.74
C LYS A 171 -11.36 4.97 27.17
N ASP A 172 -10.55 4.53 28.13
CA ASP A 172 -10.75 4.88 29.54
C ASP A 172 -10.47 6.36 29.82
N HIS A 173 -9.50 6.95 29.13
CA HIS A 173 -9.23 8.38 29.20
C HIS A 173 -10.39 9.21 28.64
N ILE A 174 -10.92 8.85 27.48
CA ILE A 174 -12.10 9.48 26.88
C ILE A 174 -13.31 9.40 27.82
N LYS A 175 -13.56 8.23 28.44
CA LYS A 175 -14.63 8.06 29.43
C LYS A 175 -14.45 8.98 30.64
N LYS A 176 -13.22 9.15 31.14
CA LYS A 176 -12.93 10.03 32.28
C LYS A 176 -13.18 11.51 31.96
N ILE A 177 -12.83 11.95 30.74
CA ILE A 177 -13.09 13.32 30.29
C ILE A 177 -14.58 13.56 30.09
N THR A 178 -15.31 12.59 29.52
CA THR A 178 -16.75 12.74 29.22
C THR A 178 -17.65 12.72 30.46
N LYS A 179 -17.18 12.14 31.58
CA LYS A 179 -17.90 12.10 32.86
C LYS A 179 -17.62 13.30 33.77
N ARG A 180 -16.66 14.17 33.41
CA ARG A 180 -16.40 15.44 34.09
C ARG A 180 -17.18 16.55 33.42
#